data_AF-A0A812SRQ2-F1
#
_entry.id   AF-A0A812SRQ2-F1
#
_cell.length_a   1.000
_cell.length_b   1.000
_cell.length_c   1.000
_cell.angle_alpha   90.00
_cell.angle_beta   90.00
_cell.angle_gamma   90.00
#
_symmetry.space_group_name_H-M   'P 1'
#
loop_
_entity.id
_entity.type
_entity.pdbx_description
1 polymer ?
#
loop_
_entity_poly.entity_id
_entity_poly.type
_entity_poly.pdbx_seq_one_letter_code
_entity_poly.pdbx_strand_id
1 'polypeptide(L)'
;YVVWDDGQRPLFSALLSYGADTNVDFEWELAMTGADVLLFDHTVENLPRQHPKLRWRPEALSDRPLPGTAGTLEDHLQQLLGFASGARVALKADVEGAEFAAILATPKEVLKRFDQICLELHWLGRPTRSGDYETKALALEKLADQFVLLHAHGNSYGDVIDVGGCQLPDVLEVLYVHKRLLPKGSWAPSDVGLVPNPVLDANNCQFV
;
A
#
# COMPACT_ATOMS: atom_id res chain seq x y z
N TYR A 1 0.40 -3.86 -8.27
CA TYR A 1 0.26 -4.37 -6.88
C TYR A 1 0.12 -5.88 -6.78
N VAL A 2 0.89 -6.45 -5.87
CA VAL A 2 0.86 -7.88 -5.49
C VAL A 2 0.16 -8.01 -4.14
N VAL A 3 -0.65 -9.05 -3.96
CA VAL A 3 -1.27 -9.42 -2.67
C VAL A 3 -0.88 -10.84 -2.29
N TRP A 4 -0.84 -11.12 -0.99
CA TRP A 4 -0.66 -12.46 -0.46
C TRP A 4 -2.01 -13.19 -0.34
N ASP A 5 -2.09 -14.38 -0.93
CA ASP A 5 -3.27 -15.25 -0.94
C ASP A 5 -2.97 -16.65 -0.34
N ASP A 6 -4.01 -17.48 -0.25
CA ASP A 6 -3.90 -18.91 0.09
C ASP A 6 -3.82 -19.83 -1.15
N GLY A 7 -3.52 -19.27 -2.33
CA GLY A 7 -3.57 -19.95 -3.61
C GLY A 7 -4.99 -20.09 -4.21
N GLN A 8 -6.03 -19.64 -3.51
CA GLN A 8 -7.39 -19.57 -4.03
C GLN A 8 -8.02 -18.18 -3.90
N ARG A 9 -7.74 -17.47 -2.81
CA ARG A 9 -8.31 -16.16 -2.53
C ARG A 9 -7.39 -15.30 -1.65
N PRO A 10 -7.49 -13.95 -1.75
CA PRO A 10 -6.78 -13.06 -0.86
C PRO A 10 -7.09 -13.34 0.61
N LEU A 11 -6.11 -13.13 1.49
CA LEU A 11 -6.26 -13.36 2.94
C LEU A 11 -7.06 -12.24 3.66
N PHE A 12 -7.77 -11.39 2.93
CA PHE A 12 -8.58 -10.28 3.45
C PHE A 12 -9.95 -10.26 2.79
N SER A 13 -10.91 -9.59 3.44
CA SER A 13 -12.30 -9.49 2.97
C SER A 13 -12.76 -8.04 2.81
N ALA A 14 -11.87 -7.08 3.07
CA ALA A 14 -12.11 -5.67 2.83
C ALA A 14 -10.81 -4.97 2.40
N LEU A 15 -10.94 -3.97 1.52
CA LEU A 15 -9.83 -3.16 1.04
C LEU A 15 -10.12 -1.69 1.30
N LEU A 16 -9.17 -1.02 1.95
CA LEU A 16 -9.07 0.43 1.95
C LEU A 16 -8.08 0.80 0.85
N SER A 17 -8.52 1.52 -0.18
CA SER A 17 -7.68 1.86 -1.34
C SER A 17 -7.59 3.36 -1.58
N TYR A 18 -6.43 3.83 -2.03
CA TYR A 18 -6.17 5.20 -2.47
C TYR A 18 -5.48 5.21 -3.84
N GLY A 19 -5.72 6.27 -4.62
CA GLY A 19 -5.12 6.45 -5.95
C GLY A 19 -5.78 5.56 -6.98
N ALA A 20 -6.99 5.91 -7.37
CA ALA A 20 -7.76 5.19 -8.38
C ALA A 20 -7.34 5.61 -9.79
N ASP A 21 -7.01 6.89 -9.97
CA ASP A 21 -6.80 7.54 -11.25
C ASP A 21 -7.83 7.03 -12.30
N THR A 22 -7.37 6.67 -13.49
CA THR A 22 -8.21 6.22 -14.60
C THR A 22 -8.36 4.70 -14.67
N ASN A 23 -7.76 3.95 -13.73
CA ASN A 23 -7.79 2.48 -13.70
C ASN A 23 -8.05 1.93 -12.28
N VAL A 24 -9.15 1.19 -12.14
CA VAL A 24 -9.52 0.50 -10.87
C VAL A 24 -9.60 -1.01 -11.03
N ASP A 25 -8.84 -1.59 -11.97
CA ASP A 25 -8.88 -3.02 -12.26
C ASP A 25 -8.43 -3.84 -11.05
N PHE A 26 -7.41 -3.38 -10.32
CA PHE A 26 -6.97 -4.02 -9.07
C PHE A 26 -8.10 -4.09 -8.03
N GLU A 27 -8.74 -2.97 -7.74
CA GLU A 27 -9.86 -2.93 -6.79
C GLU A 27 -11.06 -3.71 -7.30
N TRP A 28 -11.30 -3.68 -8.61
CA TRP A 28 -12.39 -4.41 -9.23
C TRP A 28 -12.20 -5.92 -9.14
N GLU A 29 -10.99 -6.44 -9.38
CA GLU A 29 -10.67 -7.86 -9.23
C GLU A 29 -10.89 -8.34 -7.80
N LEU A 30 -10.48 -7.55 -6.80
CA LEU A 30 -10.74 -7.85 -5.40
C LEU A 30 -12.23 -7.76 -5.03
N ALA A 31 -12.95 -6.80 -5.61
CA ALA A 31 -14.39 -6.71 -5.45
C ALA A 31 -15.13 -7.94 -6.01
N MET A 32 -14.61 -8.55 -7.08
CA MET A 32 -15.14 -9.79 -7.67
C MET A 32 -14.94 -11.02 -6.79
N THR A 33 -13.93 -11.03 -5.90
CA THR A 33 -13.80 -12.08 -4.88
C THR A 33 -14.78 -11.90 -3.73
N GLY A 34 -15.62 -10.86 -3.76
CA GLY A 34 -16.61 -10.52 -2.75
C GLY A 34 -16.11 -9.57 -1.66
N ALA A 35 -14.87 -9.07 -1.75
CA ALA A 35 -14.32 -8.12 -0.79
C ALA A 35 -15.05 -6.78 -0.85
N ASP A 36 -15.31 -6.17 0.31
CA ASP A 36 -15.86 -4.81 0.39
C ASP A 36 -14.73 -3.79 0.23
N VAL A 37 -14.84 -2.90 -0.76
CA VAL A 37 -13.79 -1.93 -1.08
C VAL A 37 -14.28 -0.51 -0.83
N LEU A 38 -13.50 0.25 -0.05
CA LEU A 38 -13.62 1.69 0.05
C LEU A 38 -12.41 2.32 -0.64
N LEU A 39 -12.66 3.04 -1.72
CA LEU A 39 -11.67 3.69 -2.55
C LEU A 39 -11.75 5.21 -2.39
N PHE A 40 -10.60 5.85 -2.30
CA PHE A 40 -10.44 7.28 -2.13
C PHE A 40 -9.59 7.86 -3.24
N ASP A 41 -10.13 8.84 -3.96
CA ASP A 41 -9.36 9.60 -4.94
C ASP A 41 -10.04 10.94 -5.21
N HIS A 42 -9.36 12.03 -4.85
CA HIS A 42 -9.84 13.41 -5.00
C HIS A 42 -9.49 14.03 -6.35
N THR A 43 -8.73 13.34 -7.20
CA THR A 43 -8.25 13.83 -8.50
C THR A 43 -9.19 13.45 -9.65
N VAL A 44 -10.13 12.54 -9.39
CA VAL A 44 -11.11 12.05 -10.37
C VAL A 44 -12.53 12.44 -9.99
N GLU A 45 -13.39 12.66 -11.00
CA GLU A 45 -14.80 13.00 -10.76
C GLU A 45 -15.70 11.76 -10.57
N ASN A 46 -15.27 10.62 -11.12
CA ASN A 46 -16.00 9.36 -11.05
C ASN A 46 -15.05 8.17 -11.25
N LEU A 47 -15.46 6.99 -10.78
CA LEU A 47 -14.75 5.76 -11.12
C LEU A 47 -14.93 5.40 -12.59
N PRO A 48 -13.88 4.85 -13.24
CA PRO A 48 -13.96 4.35 -14.62
C PRO A 48 -14.86 3.11 -14.73
N ARG A 49 -15.09 2.42 -13.60
CA ARG A 49 -15.92 1.21 -13.53
C ARG A 49 -16.67 1.13 -12.20
N GLN A 50 -17.86 0.53 -12.24
CA GLN A 50 -18.74 0.38 -11.09
C GLN A 50 -18.89 -1.10 -10.70
N HIS A 51 -19.04 -1.36 -9.41
CA HIS A 51 -19.38 -2.69 -8.88
C HIS A 51 -20.08 -2.53 -7.51
N PRO A 52 -21.05 -3.37 -7.11
CA PRO A 52 -21.80 -3.21 -5.86
C PRO A 52 -20.94 -3.24 -4.58
N LYS A 53 -19.75 -3.84 -4.67
CA LYS A 53 -18.76 -3.88 -3.58
C LYS A 53 -17.75 -2.73 -3.59
N LEU A 54 -17.74 -1.91 -4.65
CA LEU A 54 -16.90 -0.71 -4.72
C LEU A 54 -17.68 0.49 -4.20
N ARG A 55 -17.12 1.20 -3.23
CA ARG A 55 -17.62 2.49 -2.75
C ARG A 55 -16.51 3.51 -2.90
N TRP A 56 -16.79 4.64 -3.54
CA TRP A 56 -15.80 5.70 -3.76
C TRP A 56 -16.11 6.98 -2.99
N ARG A 57 -15.05 7.71 -2.63
CA ARG A 57 -15.11 9.04 -2.01
C ARG A 57 -14.05 9.97 -2.65
N PRO A 58 -14.40 11.22 -2.97
CA PRO A 58 -13.46 12.22 -3.49
C PRO A 58 -12.62 12.87 -2.38
N GLU A 59 -11.96 12.07 -1.55
CA GLU A 59 -11.10 12.58 -0.46
C GLU A 59 -9.65 12.08 -0.64
N ALA A 60 -8.68 12.90 -0.24
CA ALA A 60 -7.25 12.56 -0.26
C ALA A 60 -6.83 11.81 1.02
N LEU A 61 -5.73 11.05 0.94
CA LEU A 61 -5.02 10.59 2.13
C LEU A 61 -4.19 11.73 2.73
N SER A 62 -4.24 11.89 4.05
CA SER A 62 -3.55 12.97 4.75
C SER A 62 -3.05 12.54 6.13
N ASP A 63 -2.11 13.33 6.69
CA ASP A 63 -1.60 13.19 8.07
C ASP A 63 -2.58 13.73 9.12
N ARG A 64 -3.59 14.49 8.68
CA ARG A 64 -4.63 15.09 9.51
C ARG A 64 -5.98 15.11 8.79
N PRO A 65 -7.11 15.10 9.52
CA PRO A 65 -8.42 15.20 8.90
C PRO A 65 -8.67 16.60 8.33
N LEU A 66 -9.30 16.64 7.16
CA LEU A 66 -9.92 17.82 6.56
C LEU A 66 -11.27 17.40 5.95
N PRO A 67 -12.36 17.41 6.74
CA PRO A 67 -13.63 16.80 6.35
C PRO A 67 -14.12 17.22 4.96
N GLY A 68 -14.47 16.24 4.11
CA GLY A 68 -14.92 16.46 2.74
C GLY A 68 -13.80 16.77 1.73
N THR A 69 -12.53 16.70 2.14
CA THR A 69 -11.38 16.95 1.27
C THR A 69 -10.27 15.94 1.49
N ALA A 70 -9.95 15.62 2.74
CA ALA A 70 -8.93 14.64 3.08
C ALA A 70 -9.20 14.00 4.44
N GLY A 71 -8.64 12.82 4.68
CA GLY A 71 -8.74 12.13 5.95
C GLY A 71 -7.53 11.28 6.26
N THR A 72 -7.41 10.91 7.53
CA THR A 72 -6.35 10.01 7.98
C THR A 72 -6.71 8.55 7.67
N LEU A 73 -5.72 7.65 7.74
CA LEU A 73 -5.99 6.21 7.67
C LEU A 73 -6.99 5.77 8.75
N GLU A 74 -6.98 6.40 9.93
CA GLU A 74 -7.91 6.07 11.01
C GLU A 74 -9.36 6.45 10.63
N ASP A 75 -9.57 7.68 10.16
CA ASP A 75 -10.91 8.16 9.77
C ASP A 75 -11.50 7.27 8.67
N HIS A 76 -10.72 7.01 7.62
CA HIS A 76 -11.17 6.24 6.48
C HIS A 76 -11.33 4.75 6.79
N LEU A 77 -10.48 4.19 7.65
CA LEU A 77 -10.66 2.83 8.14
C LEU A 77 -11.97 2.69 8.95
N GLN A 78 -12.31 3.68 9.78
CA GLN A 78 -13.58 3.67 10.51
C GLN A 78 -14.78 3.68 9.54
N GLN A 79 -14.71 4.47 8.46
CA GLN A 79 -15.75 4.47 7.42
C GLN A 79 -15.91 3.08 6.77
N LEU A 80 -14.79 2.44 6.40
CA LEU A 80 -14.81 1.08 5.83
C LEU A 80 -15.45 0.08 6.79
N LEU A 81 -15.03 0.09 8.05
CA LEU A 81 -15.54 -0.82 9.07
C LEU A 81 -17.02 -0.58 9.43
N GLY A 82 -17.54 0.61 9.15
CA GLY A 82 -18.96 0.94 9.31
C GLY A 82 -19.89 0.07 8.47
N PHE A 83 -19.42 -0.46 7.33
CA PHE A 83 -20.18 -1.39 6.48
C PHE A 83 -19.48 -2.74 6.26
N ALA A 84 -18.21 -2.87 6.61
CA ALA A 84 -17.43 -4.11 6.56
C ALA A 84 -16.99 -4.55 7.97
N SER A 85 -17.92 -4.55 8.92
CA SER A 85 -17.62 -4.87 10.32
C SER A 85 -17.05 -6.29 10.47
N GLY A 86 -16.01 -6.43 11.29
CA GLY A 86 -15.32 -7.70 11.52
C GLY A 86 -14.46 -8.19 10.35
N ALA A 87 -14.34 -7.41 9.27
CA ALA A 87 -13.53 -7.78 8.12
C ALA A 87 -12.03 -7.85 8.45
N ARG A 88 -11.34 -8.72 7.72
CA ARG A 88 -9.89 -8.69 7.59
C ARG A 88 -9.54 -7.65 6.53
N VAL A 89 -8.71 -6.68 6.87
CA VAL A 89 -8.54 -5.46 6.05
C VAL A 89 -7.17 -5.45 5.41
N ALA A 90 -7.11 -5.13 4.12
CA ALA A 90 -5.89 -4.71 3.45
C ALA A 90 -5.92 -3.22 3.13
N LEU A 91 -4.74 -2.62 3.00
CA LEU A 91 -4.53 -1.27 2.51
C LEU A 91 -3.84 -1.33 1.14
N LYS A 92 -4.28 -0.51 0.19
CA LYS A 92 -3.49 -0.08 -0.96
C LYS A 92 -3.39 1.44 -0.94
N ALA A 93 -2.18 1.99 -1.03
CA ALA A 93 -2.00 3.42 -1.16
C ALA A 93 -0.93 3.76 -2.21
N ASP A 94 -1.36 4.54 -3.17
CA ASP A 94 -0.58 5.19 -4.21
C ASP A 94 -1.14 6.61 -4.30
N VAL A 95 -0.42 7.56 -3.72
CA VAL A 95 -0.92 8.92 -3.47
C VAL A 95 0.18 9.95 -3.64
N GLU A 96 1.13 9.68 -4.52
CA GLU A 96 2.14 10.64 -4.97
C GLU A 96 2.92 11.27 -3.78
N GLY A 97 3.34 10.42 -2.84
CA GLY A 97 4.23 10.78 -1.74
C GLY A 97 3.53 11.08 -0.41
N ALA A 98 2.20 11.19 -0.38
CA ALA A 98 1.47 11.37 0.88
C ALA A 98 1.50 10.11 1.78
N GLU A 99 2.02 8.97 1.30
CA GLU A 99 2.09 7.71 2.03
C GLU A 99 2.88 7.87 3.33
N PHE A 100 4.07 8.48 3.27
CA PHE A 100 5.00 8.54 4.40
C PHE A 100 4.44 9.34 5.58
N ALA A 101 3.95 10.56 5.33
CA ALA A 101 3.40 11.41 6.37
C ALA A 101 2.14 10.79 6.99
N ALA A 102 1.26 10.21 6.17
CA ALA A 102 0.06 9.53 6.65
C ALA A 102 0.40 8.32 7.53
N ILE A 103 1.33 7.46 7.11
CA ILE A 103 1.81 6.32 7.91
C ILE A 103 2.44 6.80 9.21
N LEU A 104 3.30 7.82 9.16
CA LEU A 104 3.99 8.36 10.34
C LEU A 104 3.02 8.99 11.35
N ALA A 105 1.95 9.63 10.90
CA ALA A 105 0.90 10.16 11.77
C ALA A 105 -0.04 9.09 12.34
N THR A 106 -0.27 7.98 11.62
CA THR A 106 -1.27 6.97 11.99
C THR A 106 -0.92 6.19 13.25
N PRO A 107 -1.77 6.11 14.29
CA PRO A 107 -1.44 5.35 15.51
C PRO A 107 -1.08 3.88 15.23
N LYS A 108 -0.11 3.33 15.97
CA LYS A 108 0.31 1.93 15.83
C LYS A 108 -0.85 0.94 15.98
N GLU A 109 -1.85 1.24 16.82
CA GLU A 109 -3.03 0.38 16.99
C GLU A 109 -3.97 0.40 15.76
N VAL A 110 -3.98 1.50 15.00
CA VAL A 110 -4.71 1.59 13.73
C VAL A 110 -3.97 0.78 12.66
N LEU A 111 -2.65 0.90 12.57
CA LEU A 111 -1.85 0.10 11.63
C LEU A 111 -2.03 -1.41 11.84
N LYS A 112 -2.08 -1.89 13.09
CA LYS A 112 -2.34 -3.32 13.42
C LYS A 112 -3.64 -3.88 12.84
N ARG A 113 -4.59 -3.03 12.42
CA ARG A 113 -5.85 -3.46 11.82
C ARG A 113 -5.68 -3.99 10.41
N PHE A 114 -4.59 -3.63 9.74
CA PHE A 114 -4.27 -4.12 8.41
C PHE A 114 -3.52 -5.44 8.48
N ASP A 115 -3.96 -6.39 7.67
CA ASP A 115 -3.30 -7.67 7.45
C ASP A 115 -2.20 -7.59 6.40
N GLN A 116 -2.43 -6.76 5.39
CA GLN A 116 -1.54 -6.52 4.28
C GLN A 116 -1.59 -5.03 3.92
N ILE A 117 -0.46 -4.48 3.52
CA ILE A 117 -0.32 -3.08 3.11
C ILE A 117 0.47 -3.07 1.81
N CYS A 118 -0.19 -2.73 0.71
CA CYS A 118 0.40 -2.48 -0.59
C CYS A 118 0.67 -0.97 -0.71
N LEU A 119 1.90 -0.58 -1.02
CA LEU A 119 2.24 0.84 -1.21
C LEU A 119 2.99 1.03 -2.51
N GLU A 120 2.80 2.17 -3.14
CA GLU A 120 3.81 2.74 -4.02
C GLU A 120 4.58 3.83 -3.26
N LEU A 121 5.84 3.56 -2.97
CA LEU A 121 6.73 4.45 -2.23
C LEU A 121 7.35 5.45 -3.19
N HIS A 122 6.78 6.65 -3.24
CA HIS A 122 7.20 7.69 -4.16
C HIS A 122 8.45 8.46 -3.71
N TRP A 123 9.40 8.62 -4.63
CA TRP A 123 10.56 9.54 -4.53
C TRP A 123 11.48 9.30 -3.32
N LEU A 124 11.89 8.06 -3.12
CA LEU A 124 12.76 7.64 -2.02
C LEU A 124 14.05 8.46 -1.91
N GLY A 125 14.60 8.92 -3.04
CA GLY A 125 15.85 9.69 -3.13
C GLY A 125 15.67 11.21 -3.19
N ARG A 126 14.45 11.73 -2.99
CA ARG A 126 14.16 13.17 -3.11
C ARG A 126 13.70 13.77 -1.78
N PRO A 127 14.59 14.34 -0.96
CA PRO A 127 14.22 14.86 0.36
C PRO A 127 13.39 16.15 0.28
N THR A 128 13.35 16.80 -0.88
CA THR A 128 12.55 18.01 -1.11
C THR A 128 11.19 17.72 -1.75
N ARG A 129 10.84 16.45 -1.96
CA ARG A 129 9.58 16.04 -2.58
C ARG A 129 8.87 15.00 -1.69
N SER A 130 7.72 15.40 -1.16
CA SER A 130 6.86 14.60 -0.28
C SER A 130 7.57 14.00 0.94
N GLY A 131 8.22 14.87 1.71
CA GLY A 131 8.90 14.53 2.95
C GLY A 131 10.42 14.40 2.80
N ASP A 132 11.12 14.67 3.89
CA ASP A 132 12.56 14.48 4.00
C ASP A 132 12.92 13.01 4.25
N TYR A 133 14.22 12.71 4.24
CA TYR A 133 14.71 11.35 4.49
C TYR A 133 14.34 10.83 5.87
N GLU A 134 14.29 11.71 6.88
CA GLU A 134 13.93 11.33 8.25
C GLU A 134 12.47 10.86 8.31
N THR A 135 11.54 11.63 7.74
CA THR A 135 10.12 11.28 7.66
C THR A 135 9.92 9.95 6.94
N LYS A 136 10.61 9.77 5.81
CA LYS A 136 10.54 8.53 5.02
C LYS A 136 11.07 7.34 5.81
N ALA A 137 12.25 7.46 6.41
CA ALA A 137 12.85 6.41 7.22
C ALA A 137 11.97 6.03 8.42
N LEU A 138 11.49 7.01 9.19
CA LEU A 138 10.64 6.78 10.35
C LEU A 138 9.31 6.11 10.00
N ALA A 139 8.72 6.43 8.85
CA ALA A 139 7.52 5.76 8.37
C ALA A 139 7.78 4.28 8.05
N LEU A 140 8.90 3.97 7.39
CA LEU A 140 9.30 2.61 7.05
C LEU A 140 9.66 1.79 8.32
N GLU A 141 10.39 2.37 9.26
CA GLU A 141 10.69 1.76 10.56
C GLU A 141 9.41 1.44 11.34
N LYS A 142 8.44 2.37 11.33
CA LYS A 142 7.16 2.17 11.99
C LYS A 142 6.35 1.03 11.38
N LEU A 143 6.41 0.83 10.06
CA LEU A 143 5.85 -0.36 9.43
C LEU A 143 6.62 -1.62 9.85
N ALA A 144 7.94 -1.57 9.84
CA ALA A 144 8.80 -2.69 10.20
C ALA A 144 8.60 -3.21 11.63
N ASP A 145 8.05 -2.41 12.54
CA ASP A 145 7.65 -2.87 13.89
C ASP A 145 6.65 -4.03 13.84
N GLN A 146 5.66 -3.97 12.96
CA GLN A 146 4.50 -4.88 12.95
C GLN A 146 4.39 -5.73 11.69
N PHE A 147 5.05 -5.29 10.61
CA PHE A 147 4.97 -5.90 9.30
C PHE A 147 6.34 -6.42 8.86
N VAL A 148 6.31 -7.36 7.92
CA VAL A 148 7.48 -7.81 7.15
C VAL A 148 7.28 -7.33 5.72
N LEU A 149 8.31 -6.72 5.15
CA LEU A 149 8.37 -6.46 3.71
C LEU A 149 8.49 -7.80 3.00
N LEU A 150 7.41 -8.26 2.37
CA LEU A 150 7.35 -9.56 1.71
C LEU A 150 7.79 -9.47 0.25
N HIS A 151 7.48 -8.34 -0.41
CA HIS A 151 7.81 -8.11 -1.81
C HIS A 151 8.10 -6.63 -2.02
N ALA A 152 9.08 -6.34 -2.88
CA ALA A 152 9.42 -5.01 -3.34
C ALA A 152 9.88 -5.12 -4.79
N HIS A 153 9.37 -4.23 -5.64
CA HIS A 153 9.80 -4.12 -7.03
C HIS A 153 9.95 -2.66 -7.43
N GLY A 154 10.88 -2.40 -8.34
CA GLY A 154 11.04 -1.09 -8.97
C GLY A 154 9.87 -0.75 -9.87
N ASN A 155 9.40 0.48 -9.81
CA ASN A 155 8.58 1.03 -10.89
C ASN A 155 9.51 1.38 -12.07
N SER A 156 9.19 0.86 -13.27
CA SER A 156 9.98 1.06 -14.49
C SER A 156 9.93 2.49 -15.05
N TYR A 157 9.05 3.36 -14.53
CA TYR A 157 8.91 4.75 -14.94
C TYR A 157 9.76 5.72 -14.09
N GLY A 158 10.15 5.29 -12.89
CA GLY A 158 10.95 6.09 -11.96
C GLY A 158 12.42 6.21 -12.35
N ASP A 159 13.10 7.19 -11.79
CA ASP A 159 14.56 7.33 -11.91
C ASP A 159 15.28 6.22 -11.11
N VAL A 160 16.53 5.93 -11.47
CA VAL A 160 17.45 5.19 -10.59
C VAL A 160 18.29 6.20 -9.81
N ILE A 161 18.31 6.06 -8.49
CA ILE A 161 19.04 6.95 -7.57
C ILE A 161 20.22 6.22 -6.95
N ASP A 162 21.25 6.97 -6.57
CA ASP A 162 22.35 6.49 -5.73
C ASP A 162 22.12 6.94 -4.29
N VAL A 163 21.96 5.97 -3.39
CA VAL A 163 21.90 6.23 -1.95
C VAL A 163 23.04 5.47 -1.30
N GLY A 164 24.10 6.20 -0.94
CA GLY A 164 25.25 5.62 -0.26
C GLY A 164 26.03 4.61 -1.10
N GLY A 165 26.08 4.79 -2.42
CA GLY A 165 26.74 3.86 -3.37
C GLY A 165 25.88 2.68 -3.79
N CYS A 166 24.64 2.58 -3.30
CA CYS A 166 23.66 1.60 -3.76
C CYS A 166 22.75 2.23 -4.81
N GLN A 167 22.62 1.59 -5.97
CA GLN A 167 21.65 2.00 -6.98
C GLN A 167 20.30 1.34 -6.69
N LEU A 168 19.26 2.16 -6.53
CA LEU A 168 17.89 1.69 -6.33
C LEU A 168 16.90 2.49 -7.17
N PRO A 169 15.72 1.93 -7.47
CA PRO A 169 14.60 2.69 -8.02
C PRO A 169 14.17 3.79 -7.05
N ASP A 170 13.91 4.98 -7.57
CA ASP A 170 13.36 6.13 -6.80
C ASP A 170 11.90 5.91 -6.41
N VAL A 171 11.23 4.95 -7.07
CA VAL A 171 9.85 4.54 -6.77
C VAL A 171 9.80 3.02 -6.65
N LEU A 172 9.24 2.53 -5.55
CA LEU A 172 9.07 1.11 -5.28
C LEU A 172 7.61 0.77 -5.03
N GLU A 173 7.09 -0.23 -5.72
CA GLU A 173 5.85 -0.89 -5.31
C GLU A 173 6.22 -2.02 -4.33
N VAL A 174 5.53 -2.05 -3.18
CA VAL A 174 5.88 -2.94 -2.06
C VAL A 174 4.65 -3.58 -1.45
N LEU A 175 4.82 -4.80 -0.96
CA LEU A 175 3.84 -5.52 -0.14
C LEU A 175 4.42 -5.78 1.25
N TYR A 176 3.77 -5.19 2.24
CA TYR A 176 3.98 -5.49 3.66
C TYR A 176 2.91 -6.44 4.17
N VAL A 177 3.33 -7.42 4.96
CA VAL A 177 2.45 -8.41 5.58
C VAL A 177 2.59 -8.36 7.09
N HIS A 178 1.46 -8.32 7.80
CA HIS A 178 1.47 -8.27 9.26
C HIS A 178 2.10 -9.53 9.83
N LYS A 179 3.07 -9.39 10.75
CA LYS A 179 3.84 -10.50 11.35
C LYS A 179 2.97 -11.59 11.96
N ARG A 180 1.76 -11.25 12.42
CA ARG A 180 0.74 -12.18 12.95
C ARG A 180 0.28 -13.25 11.96
N LEU A 181 0.42 -13.00 10.66
CA LEU A 181 0.06 -13.94 9.60
C LEU A 181 1.19 -14.91 9.26
N LEU A 182 2.40 -14.62 9.72
CA LEU A 182 3.57 -15.45 9.49
C LEU A 182 3.75 -16.38 10.71
N PRO A 183 3.78 -17.70 10.51
CA PRO A 183 4.12 -18.62 11.59
C PRO A 183 5.46 -18.25 12.23
N LYS A 184 5.56 -18.40 13.56
CA LYS A 184 6.82 -18.10 14.26
C LYS A 184 7.94 -18.98 13.71
N GLY A 185 9.06 -18.36 13.32
CA GLY A 185 10.21 -19.06 12.77
C GLY A 185 10.07 -19.53 11.31
N SER A 186 8.97 -19.18 10.62
CA SER A 186 8.79 -19.53 9.20
C SER A 186 9.35 -18.51 8.21
N TRP A 187 10.03 -17.47 8.71
CA TRP A 187 10.64 -16.46 7.87
C TRP A 187 11.98 -16.02 8.47
N ALA A 188 12.90 -15.67 7.58
CA ALA A 188 14.16 -15.02 7.89
C ALA A 188 14.33 -13.86 6.89
N PRO A 189 15.00 -12.77 7.27
CA PRO A 189 15.43 -11.77 6.29
C PRO A 189 16.17 -12.46 5.16
N SER A 190 15.85 -12.09 3.91
CA SER A 190 16.60 -12.59 2.78
C SER A 190 18.01 -12.00 2.83
N ASP A 191 19.03 -12.86 2.92
CA ASP A 191 20.45 -12.46 2.92
C ASP A 191 20.96 -12.20 1.48
N VAL A 192 20.02 -11.85 0.58
CA VAL A 192 20.25 -11.78 -0.87
C VAL A 192 20.94 -10.47 -1.27
N GLY A 193 22.16 -10.25 -0.79
CA GLY A 193 23.07 -9.23 -1.31
C GLY A 193 22.43 -7.85 -1.55
N LEU A 194 22.71 -7.23 -2.70
CA LEU A 194 22.18 -5.92 -3.09
C LEU A 194 20.72 -6.02 -3.52
N VAL A 195 19.86 -5.19 -2.92
CA VAL A 195 18.51 -4.88 -3.39
C VAL A 195 18.61 -3.65 -4.30
N PRO A 196 17.96 -3.63 -5.49
CA PRO A 196 17.01 -4.62 -6.01
C PRO A 196 17.69 -5.90 -6.54
N ASN A 197 17.07 -7.06 -6.26
CA ASN A 197 17.50 -8.35 -6.79
C ASN A 197 16.62 -8.73 -7.99
N PRO A 198 17.15 -8.77 -9.22
CA PRO A 198 16.38 -9.04 -10.44
C PRO A 198 15.77 -10.45 -10.50
N VAL A 199 16.14 -11.37 -9.60
CA VAL A 199 15.49 -12.69 -9.47
C VAL A 199 14.18 -12.60 -8.66
N LEU A 200 14.02 -11.56 -7.84
CA LEU A 200 12.77 -11.25 -7.13
C LEU A 200 11.83 -10.37 -7.97
N ASP A 201 12.38 -9.66 -8.96
CA ASP A 201 11.65 -8.92 -9.99
C ASP A 201 11.40 -9.80 -11.22
N ALA A 202 10.39 -10.68 -11.16
CA ALA A 202 9.92 -11.39 -12.35
C ALA A 202 8.89 -10.56 -13.12
N ASN A 203 8.95 -10.58 -14.45
CA ASN A 203 7.91 -10.01 -15.31
C ASN A 203 6.55 -10.67 -15.02
N ASN A 204 5.51 -9.87 -14.78
CA ASN A 204 4.12 -10.34 -14.64
C ASN A 204 3.49 -10.84 -15.96
N CYS A 205 4.25 -10.96 -17.06
CA CYS A 205 3.84 -11.62 -18.30
C CYS A 205 5.06 -12.21 -19.03
N GLN A 206 5.13 -13.54 -19.13
CA GLN A 206 5.61 -14.21 -20.34
C GLN A 206 4.59 -15.30 -20.67
N PHE A 207 3.83 -15.09 -21.75
CA PHE A 207 3.07 -16.17 -22.37
C PHE A 207 4.03 -17.05 -23.15
N VAL A 208 4.05 -18.33 -22.79
CA VAL A 208 4.23 -19.44 -23.74
C VAL A 208 3.17 -20.48 -23.42
#